data_AF-A0A1P8UWF1-F1
#
_entry.id   AF-A0A1P8UWF1-F1
#
_cell.length_a   1.000
_cell.length_b   1.000
_cell.length_c   1.000
_cell.angle_alpha   90.00
_cell.angle_beta   90.00
_cell.angle_gamma   90.00
#
_symmetry.space_group_name_H-M   'P 1'
#
loop_
_entity.id
_entity.type
_entity.pdbx_description
1 polymer ?
#
loop_
_entity_poly.entity_id
_entity_poly.type
_entity_poly.pdbx_seq_one_letter_code
_entity_poly.pdbx_strand_id
1 'polypeptide(L)'
;MLSVCAPFGPFLMRFAQFDCGTRFWSLRVEGAGPDAPPVVNGPLDGAHLDAMIADFETALCNLRQFRDVVTGAQDGAGEGEA
;
A
#
# COMPACT_ATOMS: atom_id res chain seq x y z
N MET A 1 -20.04 9.79 7.48
CA MET A 1 -18.95 8.83 7.20
C MET A 1 -17.94 9.45 6.24
N LEU A 2 -16.66 9.49 6.60
CA LEU A 2 -15.56 9.89 5.70
C LEU A 2 -14.92 8.63 5.11
N SER A 3 -14.61 8.64 3.81
CA SER A 3 -13.96 7.51 3.14
C SER A 3 -13.07 8.00 2.01
N VAL A 4 -11.85 7.47 1.95
CA VAL A 4 -10.88 7.74 0.89
C VAL A 4 -10.43 6.41 0.31
N CYS A 5 -10.35 6.32 -1.02
CA CYS A 5 -9.84 5.14 -1.71
C CYS A 5 -8.59 5.52 -2.51
N ALA A 6 -7.61 4.62 -2.52
CA ALA A 6 -6.38 4.73 -3.28
C ALA A 6 -6.15 3.44 -4.07
N PRO A 7 -5.77 3.53 -5.37
CA PRO A 7 -5.30 2.37 -6.11
C PRO A 7 -4.07 1.74 -5.44
N PHE A 8 -3.99 0.41 -5.41
CA PHE A 8 -2.87 -0.33 -4.84
C PHE A 8 -2.63 -1.62 -5.65
N GLY A 9 -1.91 -1.51 -6.77
CA GLY A 9 -1.75 -2.63 -7.70
C GLY A 9 -3.12 -3.10 -8.24
N PRO A 10 -3.44 -4.41 -8.20
CA PRO A 10 -4.75 -4.93 -8.62
C PRO A 10 -5.84 -4.75 -7.54
N PHE A 11 -5.55 -3.99 -6.50
CA PHE A 11 -6.44 -3.79 -5.36
C PHE A 11 -6.85 -2.33 -5.22
N LEU A 12 -7.97 -2.13 -4.53
CA LEU A 12 -8.41 -0.85 -4.02
C LEU A 12 -8.20 -0.82 -2.50
N MET A 13 -7.34 0.07 -2.05
CA MET A 13 -7.15 0.35 -0.63
C MET A 13 -8.13 1.43 -0.19
N ARG A 14 -8.84 1.20 0.90
CA ARG A 14 -9.82 2.13 1.46
C ARG A 14 -9.46 2.45 2.90
N PHE A 15 -9.50 3.73 3.24
CA PHE A 15 -9.44 4.27 4.59
C PHE A 15 -10.77 4.92 4.90
N ALA A 16 -11.35 4.66 6.07
CA ALA A 16 -12.64 5.22 6.41
C ALA A 16 -12.80 5.46 7.91
N GLN A 17 -13.62 6.48 8.21
CA GLN A 17 -14.05 6.85 9.54
C GLN A 17 -15.57 6.80 9.60
N PHE A 18 -16.09 6.01 10.52
CA PHE A 18 -17.52 5.92 10.80
C PHE A 18 -18.01 7.09 11.65
N ASP A 19 -19.33 7.27 11.71
CA ASP A 19 -19.94 8.38 12.46
C ASP A 19 -19.72 8.26 13.98
N CYS A 20 -19.47 7.05 14.48
CA CYS A 20 -19.06 6.80 15.86
C CYS A 20 -17.59 7.16 16.17
N GLY A 21 -16.83 7.63 15.17
CA GLY A 21 -15.42 8.02 15.31
C GLY A 21 -14.42 6.88 15.07
N THR A 22 -14.85 5.63 15.06
CA THR A 22 -14.01 4.46 14.74
C THR A 22 -13.43 4.55 13.34
N ARG A 23 -12.14 4.23 13.19
CA ARG A 23 -11.41 4.27 11.92
C ARG A 23 -10.91 2.89 11.52
N PHE A 24 -10.91 2.62 10.22
CA PHE A 24 -10.49 1.33 9.68
C PHE A 24 -9.89 1.48 8.29
N TRP A 25 -9.10 0.47 7.91
CA TRP A 25 -8.62 0.29 6.56
C TRP A 25 -9.04 -1.07 6.00
N SER A 26 -9.12 -1.17 4.68
CA SER A 26 -9.35 -2.43 3.99
C SER A 26 -8.72 -2.45 2.60
N LEU A 27 -8.29 -3.62 2.15
CA LEU A 27 -7.86 -3.90 0.78
C LEU A 27 -8.89 -4.84 0.12
N ARG A 28 -9.37 -4.46 -1.07
CA ARG A 28 -10.32 -5.25 -1.89
C ARG A 28 -9.74 -5.42 -3.29
N VAL A 29 -10.09 -6.49 -3.99
CA VAL A 29 -9.75 -6.62 -5.42
C VAL A 29 -10.51 -5.55 -6.20
N GLU A 30 -9.83 -4.83 -7.08
CA GLU A 30 -10.46 -3.81 -7.92
C GLU A 30 -11.49 -4.48 -8.87
N GLY A 31 -12.67 -3.89 -8.99
CA GLY A 31 -13.78 -4.47 -9.77
C GLY A 31 -14.52 -5.62 -9.10
N ALA A 32 -14.11 -6.04 -7.89
CA ALA A 32 -14.93 -6.94 -7.10
C ALA A 32 -16.26 -6.25 -6.74
N GLY A 33 -17.37 -7.00 -6.81
CA GLY A 33 -18.70 -6.48 -6.53
C GLY A 33 -18.81 -5.85 -5.13
N PRO A 34 -19.85 -5.02 -4.88
CA PRO A 34 -19.99 -4.27 -3.63
C PRO A 34 -19.99 -5.16 -2.38
N ASP A 35 -20.47 -6.39 -2.51
CA ASP A 35 -20.59 -7.38 -1.44
C ASP A 35 -19.35 -8.28 -1.28
N ALA A 36 -18.34 -8.12 -2.13
CA ALA A 36 -17.11 -8.90 -2.01
C ALA A 36 -16.39 -8.54 -0.69
N PRO A 37 -16.04 -9.54 0.14
CA PRO A 37 -15.33 -9.28 1.38
C PRO A 37 -13.94 -8.68 1.09
N PRO A 38 -13.40 -7.84 2.00
CA PRO A 38 -12.02 -7.42 1.89
C PRO A 38 -11.09 -8.63 1.98
N VAL A 39 -10.00 -8.56 1.22
CA VAL A 39 -8.91 -9.55 1.28
C VAL A 39 -8.22 -9.46 2.64
N VAL A 40 -8.06 -8.23 3.12
CA VAL A 40 -7.53 -7.92 4.45
C VAL A 40 -8.10 -6.59 4.93
N ASN A 41 -8.29 -6.47 6.24
CA ASN A 41 -8.75 -5.24 6.88
C ASN A 41 -8.24 -5.16 8.31
N GLY A 42 -8.20 -3.94 8.87
CA GLY A 42 -7.75 -3.71 10.23
C GLY A 42 -8.20 -2.37 10.81
N PRO A 43 -8.09 -2.20 12.14
CA PRO A 43 -8.40 -0.94 12.80
C PRO A 43 -7.31 0.12 12.55
N LEU A 44 -7.69 1.39 12.67
CA LEU A 44 -6.78 2.56 12.62
C LEU A 44 -6.88 3.42 13.88
N ASP A 45 -7.48 2.91 14.95
CA ASP A 45 -7.68 3.67 16.18
C ASP A 45 -6.48 3.62 17.12
N GLY A 46 -6.33 4.65 17.97
CA GLY A 46 -5.16 4.79 18.83
C GLY A 46 -3.86 4.88 18.01
N ALA A 47 -2.84 4.12 18.42
CA ALA A 47 -1.52 4.10 17.80
C ALA A 47 -1.47 3.39 16.43
N HIS A 48 -2.55 2.71 16.01
CA HIS A 48 -2.54 1.93 14.76
C HIS A 48 -2.43 2.82 13.51
N LEU A 49 -2.94 4.05 13.55
CA LEU A 49 -2.81 4.96 12.41
C LEU A 49 -1.34 5.36 12.19
N ASP A 50 -0.67 5.81 13.24
CA ASP A 50 0.73 6.24 13.16
C ASP A 50 1.65 5.05 12.79
N ALA A 51 1.37 3.87 13.33
CA ALA A 51 2.07 2.65 12.95
C ALA A 51 1.90 2.32 11.46
N MET A 52 0.68 2.41 10.92
CA MET A 52 0.44 2.13 9.50
C MET A 52 1.14 3.14 8.58
N ILE A 53 1.23 4.41 8.98
CA ILE A 53 1.98 5.43 8.24
C ILE A 53 3.47 5.06 8.21
N ALA A 54 4.06 4.75 9.37
CA ALA A 54 5.46 4.34 9.46
C ALA A 54 5.78 3.08 8.65
N ASP A 55 4.86 2.11 8.64
CA ASP A 55 4.97 0.90 7.81
C ASP A 55 4.99 1.24 6.31
N PHE A 56 4.12 2.15 5.85
CA PHE A 56 4.11 2.58 4.45
C PHE A 56 5.35 3.35 4.04
N GLU A 57 5.86 4.23 4.90
CA GLU A 57 7.12 4.95 4.66
C GLU A 57 8.28 3.97 4.52
N THR A 58 8.36 2.99 5.42
CA THR A 58 9.36 1.91 5.36
C THR A 58 9.23 1.08 4.08
N ALA A 59 8.01 0.67 3.73
CA ALA A 59 7.75 -0.10 2.51
C ALA A 59 8.14 0.69 1.25
N LEU A 60 7.85 1.99 1.20
CA LEU A 60 8.20 2.85 0.08
C LEU A 60 9.72 3.02 -0.05
N CYS A 61 10.43 3.19 1.07
CA CYS A 61 11.90 3.21 1.08
C CYS A 61 12.48 1.90 0.53
N ASN A 62 11.99 0.76 1.00
CA ASN A 62 12.45 -0.56 0.53
C ASN A 62 12.14 -0.77 -0.96
N LEU A 63 10.97 -0.35 -1.44
CA LEU A 63 10.60 -0.44 -2.86
C LEU A 63 11.50 0.42 -3.74
N ARG A 64 11.89 1.61 -3.29
CA ARG A 64 12.85 2.47 -4.00
C ARG A 64 14.23 1.83 -4.07
N GLN A 65 14.73 1.31 -2.95
CA GLN A 65 16.00 0.57 -2.95
C GLN A 65 15.95 -0.64 -3.88
N PHE A 66 14.86 -1.41 -3.84
CA PHE A 66 14.67 -2.55 -4.73
C PHE A 66 14.67 -2.12 -6.21
N ARG A 67 13.94 -1.05 -6.54
CA ARG A 67 13.94 -0.46 -7.90
C ARG A 67 15.38 -0.13 -8.33
N ASP A 68 16.13 0.57 -7.49
CA ASP A 68 17.48 1.01 -7.83
C ASP A 68 18.43 -0.18 -8.06
N VAL A 69 18.27 -1.28 -7.32
CA VAL A 69 19.00 -2.54 -7.56
C VAL A 69 18.63 -3.16 -8.90
N VAL A 70 17.34 -3.27 -9.22
CA VAL A 70 16.91 -3.94 -10.47
C VAL A 70 17.16 -3.10 -11.71
N THR A 71 17.11 -1.76 -11.63
CA THR A 71 17.41 -0.87 -12.76
C THR A 71 18.92 -0.62 -12.88
N GLY A 72 19.64 -0.45 -11.77
CA GLY A 72 21.09 -0.26 -11.78
C GLY A 72 21.86 -1.50 -12.25
N ALA A 73 21.31 -2.71 -12.06
CA ALA A 73 21.85 -3.93 -12.65
C ALA A 73 21.72 -3.99 -14.19
N GLN A 74 20.83 -3.19 -14.80
CA GLN A 74 20.67 -3.16 -16.27
C GLN A 74 21.72 -2.28 -16.96
N ASP A 75 22.27 -1.28 -16.27
CA ASP A 75 23.27 -0.36 -16.83
C ASP A 75 24.72 -0.87 -16.72
N GLY A 76 24.96 -1.94 -15.96
CA GLY A 76 26.30 -2.51 -15.72
C GLY A 76 26.71 -3.68 -16.63
N ALA A 77 25.85 -4.12 -17.56
CA ALA A 77 26.10 -5.30 -18.41
C ALA A 77 26.71 -4.94 -19.79
N GLY A 78 27.35 -3.77 -19.92
CA GLY A 78 27.77 -3.24 -21.20
C GLY A 78 29.07 -2.46 -21.16
N GLU A 79 30.10 -2.89 -20.43
CA GLU A 79 31.44 -2.34 -20.63
C GLU A 79 32.54 -3.34 -20.23
N GLY A 80 33.20 -3.91 -21.24
CA GLY A 80 34.58 -4.38 -21.15
C GLY A 80 34.82 -5.89 -21.13
N GLU A 81 34.97 -6.50 -22.32
CA GLU A 81 36.24 -7.17 -22.64
C GLU A 81 36.38 -7.26 -24.17
N ALA A 82 37.39 -6.55 -24.66
CA ALA A 82 37.92 -6.60 -26.02
C ALA A 82 39.27 -7.31 -25.98
#